data_AF-F4RZS4-F1
#
_entry.id   AF-F4RZS4-F1
#
_cell.length_a   1.000
_cell.length_b   1.000
_cell.length_c   1.000
_cell.angle_alpha   90.00
_cell.angle_beta   90.00
_cell.angle_gamma   90.00
#
_symmetry.space_group_name_H-M   'P 1'
#
loop_
_entity.id
_entity.type
_entity.pdbx_description
1 polymer ?
#
loop_
_entity_poly.entity_id
_entity_poly.type
_entity_poly.pdbx_seq_one_letter_code
_entity_poly.pdbx_strand_id
1 'polypeptide(L)'
;MPSSTSRTLEFKEILQQHKKNQNLSKPINPKSPISKTKPPSNLSETQTWSKEAKVVNHNIQDLLEFLKTIKRAYLDPTPSRSSTTHHNSTKPLERQVEIKRGFQGFSQVRWFSEQEKDEIDVLVGVGLKKSIQGVRALEAAENSRKSQHSNQTSTSISRFLNLPLLISSDLNFEQISLHRASILWYLNDRLTKLSQLIKDQQETRAEKKRQKLSNGGLAGMASVKDLSRTMIGSERMISTSDQVKIPSVFKPSQSTSWSEDPLESKPIEEILTSTQLHQFDSESSALLRMTETTLTSIKQTESSLLEISNLQSELVLHLTHQTELIDTLWDDSLVSTGKVSEGNLQLLKAKENNRESRIWLLCFLLGASFALLFVDYIAP
;
A
#
# COMPACT_ATOMS: atom_id res chain seq x y z
N MET A 1 0.99 -21.61 -29.89
CA MET A 1 0.66 -21.72 -28.46
C MET A 1 -0.21 -22.96 -28.28
N PRO A 2 0.32 -24.09 -27.76
CA PRO A 2 -0.50 -25.27 -27.57
C PRO A 2 -1.50 -25.04 -26.43
N SER A 3 -2.78 -25.21 -26.75
CA SER A 3 -3.93 -25.11 -25.86
C SER A 3 -3.83 -26.10 -24.70
N SER A 4 -3.92 -25.59 -23.47
CA SER A 4 -3.92 -26.34 -22.23
C SER A 4 -5.13 -27.29 -22.17
N THR A 5 -4.93 -28.54 -22.58
CA THR A 5 -5.95 -29.58 -22.49
C THR A 5 -6.11 -29.95 -21.01
N SER A 6 -7.33 -29.83 -20.48
CA SER A 6 -7.64 -30.16 -19.08
C SER A 6 -7.50 -31.66 -18.84
N ARG A 7 -6.36 -32.09 -18.26
CA ARG A 7 -6.08 -33.48 -17.85
C ARG A 7 -6.78 -33.90 -16.55
N THR A 8 -7.77 -33.12 -16.11
CA THR A 8 -8.49 -33.35 -14.85
C THR A 8 -9.27 -34.66 -14.88
N LEU A 9 -9.81 -35.04 -16.05
CA LEU A 9 -10.55 -36.30 -16.23
C LEU A 9 -9.63 -37.51 -16.18
N GLU A 10 -8.50 -37.46 -16.91
CA GLU A 10 -7.45 -38.49 -16.89
C GLU A 10 -6.91 -38.72 -15.48
N PHE A 11 -6.66 -37.64 -14.72
CA PHE A 11 -6.26 -37.73 -13.33
C PHE A 11 -7.31 -38.42 -12.43
N LYS A 12 -8.60 -38.13 -12.65
CA LYS A 12 -9.70 -38.73 -11.89
C LYS A 12 -9.85 -40.23 -12.18
N GLU A 13 -9.64 -40.64 -13.42
CA GLU A 13 -9.65 -42.05 -13.84
C GLU A 13 -8.50 -42.82 -13.20
N ILE A 14 -7.28 -42.26 -13.23
CA ILE A 14 -6.09 -42.85 -12.57
C ILE A 14 -6.32 -43.00 -11.05
N LEU A 15 -6.91 -42.00 -10.40
CA LEU A 15 -7.25 -42.05 -8.97
C LEU A 15 -8.25 -43.17 -8.65
N GLN A 16 -9.27 -43.35 -9.49
CA GLN A 16 -10.25 -44.42 -9.33
C GLN A 16 -9.61 -45.80 -9.54
N GLN A 17 -8.71 -45.92 -10.53
CA GLN A 17 -7.95 -47.13 -10.79
C GLN A 17 -7.04 -47.49 -9.60
N HIS A 18 -6.34 -46.50 -9.03
CA HIS A 18 -5.50 -46.69 -7.85
C HIS A 18 -6.31 -47.10 -6.61
N LYS A 19 -7.47 -46.48 -6.38
CA LYS A 19 -8.39 -46.84 -5.30
C LYS A 19 -8.94 -48.26 -5.45
N LYS A 20 -9.24 -48.68 -6.69
CA LYS A 20 -9.69 -50.04 -7.02
C LYS A 20 -8.57 -51.07 -6.77
N ASN A 21 -7.33 -50.72 -7.11
CA ASN A 21 -6.16 -51.59 -6.90
C ASN A 21 -5.78 -51.71 -5.41
N GLN A 22 -5.92 -50.65 -4.60
CA GLN A 22 -5.71 -50.72 -3.14
C GLN A 22 -6.71 -51.64 -2.43
N ASN A 23 -7.93 -51.77 -2.94
CA ASN A 23 -8.94 -52.66 -2.35
C ASN A 23 -8.67 -54.16 -2.62
N LEU A 24 -7.73 -54.52 -3.51
CA LEU A 24 -7.30 -55.91 -3.73
C LEU A 24 -6.18 -56.35 -2.78
N SER A 25 -5.48 -55.42 -2.13
CA SER A 25 -4.60 -55.69 -1.00
C SER A 25 -5.43 -55.69 0.28
N LYS A 26 -5.57 -56.87 0.91
CA LYS A 26 -6.24 -57.06 2.22
C LYS A 26 -5.90 -55.93 3.21
N PRO A 27 -6.86 -55.43 4.00
CA PRO A 27 -6.57 -54.41 5.01
C PRO A 27 -5.69 -55.02 6.09
N ILE A 28 -4.43 -54.58 6.17
CA ILE A 28 -3.66 -54.66 7.40
C ILE A 28 -4.38 -53.74 8.38
N ASN A 29 -5.03 -54.36 9.36
CA ASN A 29 -5.84 -53.75 10.40
C ASN A 29 -5.03 -52.68 11.17
N PRO A 30 -5.28 -51.36 11.02
CA PRO A 30 -4.65 -50.38 11.89
C PRO A 30 -5.56 -50.19 13.11
N LYS A 31 -5.58 -51.17 14.02
CA LYS A 31 -6.05 -50.93 15.39
C LYS A 31 -4.92 -50.28 16.18
N SER A 32 -4.64 -49.01 15.86
CA SER A 32 -4.11 -48.08 16.85
C SER A 32 -5.17 -46.99 17.02
N PRO A 33 -5.65 -46.69 18.23
CA PRO A 33 -6.55 -45.57 18.42
C PRO A 33 -5.79 -44.33 17.98
N ILE A 34 -6.21 -43.72 16.87
CA ILE A 34 -5.82 -42.38 16.49
C ILE A 34 -6.34 -41.51 17.63
N SER A 35 -5.47 -41.25 18.60
CA SER A 35 -5.66 -40.15 19.52
C SER A 35 -5.91 -38.94 18.63
N LYS A 36 -7.00 -38.22 18.91
CA LYS A 36 -7.27 -36.93 18.31
C LYS A 36 -6.15 -36.00 18.77
N THR A 37 -4.99 -36.08 18.13
CA THR A 37 -3.94 -35.08 18.25
C THR A 37 -4.58 -33.81 17.73
N LYS A 38 -4.72 -32.84 18.64
CA LYS A 38 -5.08 -31.45 18.31
C LYS A 38 -4.35 -31.07 17.02
N PRO A 39 -5.01 -30.32 16.10
CA PRO A 39 -4.30 -29.81 14.92
C PRO A 39 -3.04 -29.10 15.42
N PRO A 40 -1.89 -29.27 14.76
CA PRO A 40 -0.65 -28.63 15.20
C PRO A 40 -0.91 -27.13 15.35
N SER A 41 -0.53 -26.56 16.49
CA SER A 41 -0.74 -25.14 16.87
C SER A 41 -0.32 -24.16 15.78
N ASN A 42 0.61 -24.57 14.91
CA ASN A 42 1.13 -23.81 13.77
C ASN A 42 0.05 -23.50 12.71
N LEU A 43 -1.00 -24.33 12.57
CA LEU A 43 -2.11 -24.08 11.64
C LEU A 43 -2.99 -22.92 12.12
N SER A 44 -3.28 -22.86 13.42
CA SER A 44 -4.03 -21.73 13.99
C SER A 44 -3.26 -20.42 13.85
N GLU A 45 -1.96 -20.44 14.11
CA GLU A 45 -1.11 -19.23 14.01
C GLU A 45 -0.93 -18.74 12.57
N THR A 46 -0.79 -19.67 11.62
CA THR A 46 -0.73 -19.31 10.19
C THR A 46 -2.07 -18.75 9.70
N GLN A 47 -3.19 -19.28 10.20
CA GLN A 47 -4.50 -18.76 9.88
C GLN A 47 -4.76 -17.40 10.55
N THR A 48 -4.28 -17.14 11.76
CA THR A 48 -4.43 -15.82 12.40
C THR A 48 -3.62 -14.76 11.67
N TRP A 49 -2.34 -15.03 11.36
CA TRP A 49 -1.50 -14.11 10.59
C TRP A 49 -2.13 -13.78 9.22
N SER A 50 -2.62 -14.79 8.52
CA SER A 50 -3.26 -14.60 7.20
C SER A 50 -4.58 -13.83 7.28
N LYS A 51 -5.34 -13.99 8.38
CA LYS A 51 -6.56 -13.21 8.64
C LYS A 51 -6.22 -11.74 8.90
N GLU A 52 -5.21 -11.48 9.71
CA GLU A 52 -4.74 -10.13 9.99
C GLU A 52 -4.22 -9.43 8.73
N ALA A 53 -3.42 -10.12 7.91
CA ALA A 53 -2.98 -9.60 6.61
C ALA A 53 -4.15 -9.22 5.68
N LYS A 54 -5.23 -10.02 5.65
CA LYS A 54 -6.45 -9.69 4.91
C LYS A 54 -7.16 -8.46 5.45
N VAL A 55 -7.22 -8.28 6.78
CA VAL A 55 -7.79 -7.09 7.42
C VAL A 55 -7.00 -5.85 7.04
N VAL A 56 -5.67 -5.91 7.11
CA VAL A 56 -4.79 -4.80 6.70
C VAL A 56 -4.99 -4.47 5.22
N ASN A 57 -5.00 -5.47 4.34
CA ASN A 57 -5.24 -5.27 2.91
C ASN A 57 -6.61 -4.61 2.64
N HIS A 58 -7.65 -5.05 3.34
CA HIS A 58 -8.99 -4.48 3.19
C HIS A 58 -9.02 -3.02 3.62
N ASN A 59 -8.36 -2.67 4.73
CA ASN A 59 -8.26 -1.27 5.17
C ASN A 59 -7.53 -0.39 4.15
N ILE A 60 -6.43 -0.88 3.56
CA ILE A 60 -5.71 -0.17 2.48
C ILE A 60 -6.60 0.01 1.25
N GLN A 61 -7.38 -1.03 0.89
CA GLN A 61 -8.28 -0.95 -0.25
C GLN A 61 -9.39 0.07 -0.03
N ASP A 62 -9.99 0.08 1.16
CA ASP A 62 -11.05 1.01 1.50
C ASP A 62 -10.55 2.46 1.47
N LEU A 63 -9.31 2.70 1.93
CA LEU A 63 -8.65 4.00 1.82
C LEU A 63 -8.42 4.42 0.37
N LEU A 64 -7.92 3.51 -0.47
CA LEU A 64 -7.71 3.77 -1.90
C LEU A 64 -9.02 4.07 -2.63
N GLU A 65 -10.08 3.32 -2.33
CA GLU A 65 -11.40 3.54 -2.91
C GLU A 65 -12.00 4.87 -2.44
N PHE A 66 -11.91 5.16 -1.15
CA PHE A 66 -12.33 6.43 -0.58
C PHE A 66 -11.64 7.62 -1.27
N LEU A 67 -10.30 7.62 -1.36
CA LEU A 67 -9.57 8.71 -1.99
C LEU A 67 -9.91 8.91 -3.47
N LYS A 68 -10.27 7.83 -4.18
CA LYS A 68 -10.73 7.91 -5.57
C LYS A 68 -12.13 8.51 -5.67
N THR A 69 -13.05 8.15 -4.78
CA THR A 69 -14.42 8.69 -4.80
C THR A 69 -14.45 10.16 -4.43
N ILE A 70 -13.68 10.57 -3.42
CA ILE A 70 -13.67 11.98 -2.98
C ILE A 70 -12.82 12.90 -3.85
N LYS A 71 -11.92 12.37 -4.71
CA LYS A 71 -10.93 13.17 -5.49
C LYS A 71 -11.55 14.41 -6.13
N ARG A 72 -12.71 14.28 -6.76
CA ARG A 72 -13.36 15.39 -7.48
C ARG A 72 -13.86 16.46 -6.52
N ALA A 73 -14.62 16.07 -5.49
CA ALA A 73 -15.18 17.00 -4.51
C ALA A 73 -14.10 17.63 -3.61
N TYR A 74 -13.03 16.88 -3.34
CA TYR A 74 -11.89 17.33 -2.55
C TYR A 74 -11.06 18.41 -3.29
N LEU A 75 -10.79 18.21 -4.57
CA LEU A 75 -9.97 19.12 -5.39
C LEU A 75 -10.71 20.35 -5.93
N ASP A 76 -12.03 20.45 -5.73
CA ASP A 76 -12.84 21.57 -6.20
C ASP A 76 -12.52 22.85 -5.39
N PRO A 77 -12.07 23.95 -6.02
CA PRO A 77 -11.74 25.21 -5.35
C PRO A 77 -12.97 26.07 -5.05
N THR A 78 -14.18 25.68 -5.48
CA THR A 78 -15.38 26.50 -5.28
C THR A 78 -15.68 26.63 -3.77
N PRO A 79 -15.80 27.86 -3.25
CA PRO A 79 -16.24 28.05 -1.88
C PRO A 79 -17.69 27.57 -1.81
N SER A 80 -17.89 26.42 -1.15
CA SER A 80 -19.24 25.89 -0.97
C SER A 80 -20.06 26.91 -0.18
N ARG A 81 -21.17 27.37 -0.77
CA ARG A 81 -22.21 28.10 -0.06
C ARG A 81 -22.81 27.12 0.94
N SER A 82 -22.30 27.14 2.17
CA SER A 82 -22.90 26.54 3.37
C SER A 82 -23.85 25.37 3.08
N SER A 83 -23.31 24.18 2.80
CA SER A 83 -24.11 22.96 2.97
C SER A 83 -24.26 22.73 4.46
N THR A 84 -25.36 23.23 5.01
CA THR A 84 -25.83 22.89 6.35
C THR A 84 -26.33 21.45 6.33
N THR A 85 -25.42 20.49 6.28
CA THR A 85 -25.73 19.08 6.53
C THR A 85 -24.95 18.68 7.77
N HIS A 86 -25.56 18.91 8.93
CA HIS A 86 -25.00 18.54 10.22
C HIS A 86 -24.77 17.02 10.27
N HIS A 87 -23.50 16.61 10.19
CA HIS A 87 -23.10 15.26 10.56
C HIS A 87 -23.14 15.15 12.09
N ASN A 88 -24.20 14.53 12.63
CA ASN A 88 -24.31 14.21 14.06
C ASN A 88 -23.25 13.16 14.44
N SER A 89 -22.05 13.60 14.80
CA SER A 89 -21.06 12.78 15.50
C SER A 89 -21.32 12.87 17.01
N THR A 90 -22.31 12.11 17.50
CA THR A 90 -22.53 11.93 18.93
C THR A 90 -22.35 10.45 19.28
N LYS A 91 -21.12 10.08 19.69
CA LYS A 91 -20.79 9.15 20.78
C LYS A 91 -19.28 8.86 20.81
N PRO A 92 -18.64 8.78 22.00
CA PRO A 92 -17.24 8.42 22.13
C PRO A 92 -17.09 6.91 21.88
N LEU A 93 -16.27 6.55 20.88
CA LEU A 93 -16.29 5.26 20.22
C LEU A 93 -15.09 4.37 20.51
N GLU A 94 -15.36 3.08 20.41
CA GLU A 94 -14.50 1.93 20.60
C GLU A 94 -13.63 1.67 19.36
N ARG A 95 -12.34 1.42 19.59
CA ARG A 95 -11.17 1.78 18.77
C ARG A 95 -10.95 1.07 17.41
N GLN A 96 -11.87 0.23 16.92
CA GLN A 96 -11.62 -0.57 15.69
C GLN A 96 -12.61 -0.36 14.54
N VAL A 97 -13.82 0.15 14.78
CA VAL A 97 -14.90 0.28 13.76
C VAL A 97 -15.05 1.71 13.21
N GLU A 98 -14.37 2.69 13.79
CA GLU A 98 -14.67 4.11 13.60
C GLU A 98 -14.18 4.71 12.28
N ILE A 99 -13.03 4.28 11.77
CA ILE A 99 -12.41 4.88 10.57
C ILE A 99 -13.27 4.66 9.32
N LYS A 100 -13.81 3.44 9.14
CA LYS A 100 -14.71 3.14 8.01
C LYS A 100 -16.00 3.94 8.08
N ARG A 101 -16.55 4.12 9.28
CA ARG A 101 -17.75 4.93 9.50
C ARG A 101 -17.47 6.41 9.19
N GLY A 102 -16.30 6.91 9.57
CA GLY A 102 -15.84 8.26 9.22
C GLY A 102 -15.83 8.47 7.70
N PHE A 103 -15.22 7.55 6.94
CA PHE A 103 -15.18 7.65 5.48
C PHE A 103 -16.55 7.57 4.79
N GLN A 104 -17.47 6.77 5.33
CA GLN A 104 -18.84 6.70 4.82
C GLN A 104 -19.62 8.01 4.97
N GLY A 105 -19.31 8.82 5.98
CA GLY A 105 -19.94 10.13 6.17
C GLY A 105 -19.62 11.12 5.04
N PHE A 106 -18.43 11.01 4.45
CA PHE A 106 -17.95 11.93 3.42
C PHE A 106 -18.16 11.41 1.99
N SER A 107 -18.42 10.12 1.77
CA SER A 107 -18.45 9.54 0.42
C SER A 107 -19.63 9.97 -0.46
N GLN A 108 -20.71 10.53 0.11
CA GLN A 108 -21.91 10.95 -0.64
C GLN A 108 -21.99 12.47 -0.90
N VAL A 109 -20.98 13.23 -0.50
CA VAL A 109 -21.06 14.70 -0.53
C VAL A 109 -20.49 15.23 -1.85
N ARG A 110 -21.22 16.16 -2.50
CA ARG A 110 -20.86 16.72 -3.81
C ARG A 110 -19.72 17.76 -3.73
N TRP A 111 -19.60 18.44 -2.59
CA TRP A 111 -18.61 19.47 -2.32
C TRP A 111 -18.19 19.40 -0.85
N PHE A 112 -16.97 19.77 -0.54
CA PHE A 112 -16.51 19.86 0.85
C PHE A 112 -16.15 21.30 1.21
N SER A 113 -16.50 21.70 2.43
CA SER A 113 -15.95 22.89 3.07
C SER A 113 -14.44 22.74 3.28
N GLU A 114 -13.73 23.87 3.41
CA GLU A 114 -12.29 23.84 3.67
C GLU A 114 -11.95 23.11 4.97
N GLN A 115 -12.81 23.26 5.98
CA GLN A 115 -12.69 22.55 7.25
C GLN A 115 -12.89 21.03 7.09
N GLU A 116 -13.92 20.61 6.34
CA GLU A 116 -14.19 19.18 6.10
C GLU A 116 -13.04 18.52 5.34
N LYS A 117 -12.42 19.24 4.39
CA LYS A 117 -11.23 18.78 3.68
C LYS A 117 -10.02 18.60 4.63
N ASP A 118 -9.86 19.50 5.60
CA ASP A 118 -8.81 19.36 6.64
C ASP A 118 -9.08 18.16 7.56
N GLU A 119 -10.34 17.91 7.93
CA GLU A 119 -10.74 16.72 8.69
C GLU A 119 -10.47 15.43 7.89
N ILE A 120 -10.76 15.43 6.59
CA ILE A 120 -10.44 14.32 5.68
C ILE A 120 -8.94 14.05 5.66
N ASP A 121 -8.09 15.08 5.57
CA ASP A 121 -6.63 14.93 5.56
C ASP A 121 -6.13 14.27 6.85
N VAL A 122 -6.66 14.68 8.01
CA VAL A 122 -6.34 14.06 9.30
C VAL A 122 -6.78 12.60 9.33
N LEU A 123 -8.01 12.29 8.90
CA LEU A 123 -8.54 10.93 8.88
C LEU A 123 -7.75 10.01 7.96
N VAL A 124 -7.38 10.50 6.77
CA VAL A 124 -6.57 9.78 5.79
C VAL A 124 -5.17 9.54 6.35
N GLY A 125 -4.55 10.54 6.96
CA GLY A 125 -3.25 10.42 7.61
C GLY A 125 -3.25 9.37 8.75
N VAL A 126 -4.28 9.38 9.60
CA VAL A 126 -4.45 8.36 10.65
C VAL A 126 -4.67 6.97 10.05
N GLY A 127 -5.49 6.86 9.00
CA GLY A 127 -5.73 5.61 8.28
C GLY A 127 -4.45 5.03 7.66
N LEU A 128 -3.62 5.87 7.03
CA LEU A 128 -2.32 5.49 6.50
C LEU A 128 -1.39 4.98 7.61
N LYS A 129 -1.22 5.76 8.70
CA LYS A 129 -0.38 5.37 9.85
C LYS A 129 -0.83 4.05 10.47
N LYS A 130 -2.13 3.84 10.64
CA LYS A 130 -2.69 2.58 11.14
C LYS A 130 -2.37 1.40 10.22
N SER A 131 -2.44 1.62 8.91
CA SER A 131 -2.16 0.56 7.92
C SER A 131 -0.67 0.21 7.89
N ILE A 132 0.21 1.20 8.00
CA ILE A 132 1.67 1.01 8.16
C ILE A 132 1.97 0.23 9.45
N GLN A 133 1.36 0.61 10.58
CA GLN A 133 1.53 -0.10 11.85
C GLN A 133 1.06 -1.57 11.75
N GLY A 134 -0.06 -1.81 11.05
CA GLY A 134 -0.54 -3.17 10.79
C GLY A 134 0.47 -4.01 9.99
N VAL A 135 1.11 -3.44 8.96
CA VAL A 135 2.16 -4.14 8.21
C VAL A 135 3.39 -4.40 9.08
N ARG A 136 3.84 -3.42 9.89
CA ARG A 136 4.96 -3.61 10.83
C ARG A 136 4.68 -4.70 11.87
N ALA A 137 3.44 -4.80 12.35
CA ALA A 137 3.05 -5.88 13.27
C ALA A 137 3.13 -7.26 12.60
N LEU A 138 2.69 -7.37 11.34
CA LEU A 138 2.80 -8.60 10.54
C LEU A 138 4.26 -8.99 10.29
N GLU A 139 5.13 -8.02 10.05
CA GLU A 139 6.58 -8.21 9.89
C GLU A 139 7.25 -8.65 11.19
N ALA A 140 6.92 -8.01 12.31
CA ALA A 140 7.43 -8.39 13.62
C ALA A 140 7.02 -9.83 13.99
N ALA A 141 5.78 -10.22 13.68
CA ALA A 141 5.29 -11.58 13.87
C ALA A 141 6.06 -12.58 12.99
N GLU A 142 6.35 -12.24 11.73
CA GLU A 142 7.11 -13.11 10.83
C GLU A 142 8.58 -13.23 11.24
N ASN A 143 9.21 -12.14 11.67
CA ASN A 143 10.58 -12.14 12.18
C ASN A 143 10.69 -12.98 13.47
N SER A 144 9.68 -12.91 14.33
CA SER A 144 9.61 -13.73 15.55
C SER A 144 9.54 -15.23 15.20
N ARG A 145 8.72 -15.61 14.21
CA ARG A 145 8.64 -16.99 13.71
C ARG A 145 9.97 -17.46 13.11
N LYS A 146 10.64 -16.63 12.30
CA LYS A 146 11.97 -16.93 11.74
C LYS A 146 13.01 -17.18 12.83
N SER A 147 13.01 -16.34 13.86
CA SER A 147 13.94 -16.44 14.99
C SER A 147 13.71 -17.70 15.81
N GLN A 148 12.44 -18.07 16.05
CA GLN A 148 12.07 -19.32 16.71
C GLN A 148 12.54 -20.55 15.94
N HIS A 149 12.36 -20.55 14.62
CA HIS A 149 12.81 -21.66 13.78
C HIS A 149 14.34 -21.78 13.77
N SER A 150 15.06 -20.67 13.62
CA SER A 150 16.52 -20.64 13.69
C SER A 150 17.03 -21.22 15.02
N ASN A 151 16.45 -20.79 16.15
CA ASN A 151 16.80 -21.32 17.47
C ASN A 151 16.47 -22.81 17.65
N GLN A 152 15.38 -23.28 17.02
CA GLN A 152 14.99 -24.69 17.06
C GLN A 152 15.95 -25.57 16.23
N THR A 153 16.42 -25.08 15.09
CA THR A 153 17.41 -25.80 14.25
C THR A 153 18.81 -25.85 14.88
N SER A 154 19.20 -24.83 15.65
CA SER A 154 20.56 -24.73 16.22
C SER A 154 20.79 -25.59 17.48
N THR A 155 19.72 -25.91 18.21
CA THR A 155 19.77 -26.53 19.56
C THR A 155 19.65 -28.05 19.58
N SER A 156 19.44 -28.72 18.44
CA SER A 156 19.16 -30.15 18.41
C SER A 156 20.28 -30.97 17.77
N ILE A 157 20.47 -32.19 18.28
CA ILE A 157 21.38 -33.27 17.86
C ILE A 157 21.12 -33.73 16.40
N SER A 158 20.21 -33.04 15.69
CA SER A 158 19.76 -33.25 14.32
C SER A 158 20.80 -32.95 13.23
N ARG A 159 21.84 -32.16 13.52
CA ARG A 159 22.98 -32.01 12.57
C ARG A 159 23.81 -33.30 12.43
N PHE A 160 23.76 -34.19 13.42
CA PHE A 160 24.51 -35.46 13.40
C PHE A 160 23.73 -36.62 12.76
N LEU A 161 22.40 -36.52 12.69
CA LEU A 161 21.54 -37.55 12.12
C LEU A 161 20.74 -36.90 10.99
N ASN A 162 21.27 -36.96 9.76
CA ASN A 162 20.60 -36.52 8.53
C ASN A 162 19.29 -37.32 8.29
N LEU A 163 18.26 -37.06 9.07
CA LEU A 163 16.95 -37.69 8.94
C LEU A 163 16.14 -36.96 7.84
N PRO A 164 15.65 -37.69 6.82
CA PRO A 164 14.90 -37.10 5.70
C PRO A 164 13.57 -36.46 6.10
N LEU A 165 13.02 -36.76 7.28
CA LEU A 165 11.79 -36.14 7.78
C LEU A 165 11.97 -34.64 8.09
N LEU A 166 13.19 -34.22 8.47
CA LEU A 166 13.48 -32.82 8.83
C LEU A 166 13.63 -31.92 7.60
N ILE A 167 14.14 -32.46 6.50
CA ILE A 167 14.29 -31.74 5.22
C ILE A 167 12.91 -31.31 4.69
N SER A 168 11.92 -32.20 4.75
CA SER A 168 10.56 -31.87 4.29
C SER A 168 9.87 -30.79 5.14
N SER A 169 10.13 -30.71 6.45
CA SER A 169 9.59 -29.64 7.29
C SER A 169 10.25 -28.28 7.02
N ASP A 170 11.54 -28.27 6.69
CA ASP A 170 12.31 -27.07 6.35
C ASP A 170 11.80 -26.44 5.05
N LEU A 171 11.53 -27.27 4.02
CA LEU A 171 10.92 -26.80 2.77
C LEU A 171 9.55 -26.15 2.97
N ASN A 172 8.68 -26.78 3.77
CA ASN A 172 7.36 -26.20 4.04
C ASN A 172 7.51 -24.86 4.80
N PHE A 173 8.48 -24.77 5.71
CA PHE A 173 8.77 -23.54 6.43
C PHE A 173 9.29 -22.43 5.49
N GLU A 174 10.19 -22.78 4.58
CA GLU A 174 10.77 -21.90 3.56
C GLU A 174 9.69 -21.42 2.57
N GLN A 175 8.86 -22.33 2.05
CA GLN A 175 7.72 -22.00 1.19
C GLN A 175 6.73 -21.06 1.88
N ILE A 176 6.40 -21.31 3.15
CA ILE A 176 5.54 -20.41 3.94
C ILE A 176 6.22 -19.05 4.13
N SER A 177 7.54 -19.02 4.34
CA SER A 177 8.29 -17.78 4.50
C SER A 177 8.29 -16.95 3.22
N LEU A 178 8.54 -17.58 2.07
CA LEU A 178 8.47 -16.95 0.75
C LEU A 178 7.06 -16.40 0.48
N HIS A 179 6.02 -17.19 0.74
CA HIS A 179 4.64 -16.74 0.58
C HIS A 179 4.33 -15.53 1.48
N ARG A 180 4.72 -15.56 2.75
CA ARG A 180 4.50 -14.42 3.67
C ARG A 180 5.31 -13.19 3.27
N ALA A 181 6.56 -13.36 2.82
CA ALA A 181 7.39 -12.29 2.28
C ALA A 181 6.72 -11.65 1.05
N SER A 182 6.16 -12.45 0.14
CA SER A 182 5.42 -11.94 -1.02
C SER A 182 4.17 -11.13 -0.64
N ILE A 183 3.46 -11.54 0.42
CA ILE A 183 2.30 -10.81 0.94
C ILE A 183 2.74 -9.48 1.55
N LEU A 184 3.78 -9.48 2.37
CA LEU A 184 4.32 -8.27 2.99
C LEU A 184 4.78 -7.26 1.93
N TRP A 185 5.53 -7.74 0.93
CA TRP A 185 5.94 -6.94 -0.22
C TRP A 185 4.73 -6.34 -0.93
N TYR A 186 3.70 -7.14 -1.22
CA TYR A 186 2.48 -6.67 -1.87
C TYR A 186 1.72 -5.61 -1.05
N LEU A 187 1.66 -5.76 0.28
CA LEU A 187 1.06 -4.76 1.16
C LEU A 187 1.87 -3.46 1.18
N ASN A 188 3.19 -3.55 1.24
CA ASN A 188 4.09 -2.37 1.22
C ASN A 188 4.05 -1.64 -0.13
N ASP A 189 3.97 -2.35 -1.25
CA ASP A 189 3.77 -1.75 -2.58
C ASP A 189 2.44 -0.99 -2.64
N ARG A 190 1.37 -1.56 -2.11
CA ARG A 190 0.06 -0.88 -2.02
C ARG A 190 0.08 0.34 -1.10
N LEU A 191 0.77 0.26 0.05
CA LEU A 191 0.95 1.42 0.95
C LEU A 191 1.74 2.53 0.26
N THR A 192 2.77 2.18 -0.51
CA THR A 192 3.56 3.14 -1.29
C THR A 192 2.67 3.86 -2.31
N LYS A 193 1.86 3.11 -3.08
CA LYS A 193 0.88 3.68 -4.02
C LYS A 193 -0.17 4.56 -3.34
N LEU A 194 -0.65 4.15 -2.17
CA LEU A 194 -1.59 4.94 -1.37
C LEU A 194 -0.93 6.26 -0.91
N SER A 195 0.30 6.20 -0.40
CA SER A 195 1.04 7.39 0.06
C SER A 195 1.31 8.38 -1.09
N GLN A 196 1.66 7.88 -2.28
CA GLN A 196 1.81 8.68 -3.50
C GLN A 196 0.51 9.40 -3.85
N LEU A 197 -0.62 8.68 -3.86
CA LEU A 197 -1.91 9.28 -4.19
C LEU A 197 -2.32 10.38 -3.20
N ILE A 198 -2.10 10.17 -1.89
CA ILE A 198 -2.38 11.18 -0.87
C ILE A 198 -1.50 12.40 -1.09
N LYS A 199 -0.19 12.20 -1.32
CA LYS A 199 0.76 13.27 -1.60
C LYS A 199 0.33 14.10 -2.81
N ASP A 200 -0.01 13.46 -3.93
CA ASP A 200 -0.43 14.14 -5.15
C ASP A 200 -1.68 15.02 -4.92
N GLN A 201 -2.65 14.52 -4.16
CA GLN A 201 -3.87 15.27 -3.82
C GLN A 201 -3.59 16.46 -2.89
N GLN A 202 -2.75 16.26 -1.86
CA GLN A 202 -2.37 17.31 -0.92
C GLN A 202 -1.50 18.39 -1.56
N GLU A 203 -0.56 18.01 -2.43
CA GLU A 203 0.28 18.94 -3.18
C GLU A 203 -0.57 19.80 -4.12
N THR A 204 -1.51 19.19 -4.85
CA THR A 204 -2.45 19.93 -5.71
C THR A 204 -3.29 20.91 -4.90
N ARG A 205 -3.70 20.54 -3.68
CA ARG A 205 -4.48 21.41 -2.80
C ARG A 205 -3.63 22.57 -2.26
N ALA A 206 -2.42 22.29 -1.78
CA ALA A 206 -1.47 23.29 -1.30
C ALA A 206 -1.15 24.31 -2.40
N GLU A 207 -0.90 23.83 -3.62
CA GLU A 207 -0.61 24.67 -4.78
C GLU A 207 -1.80 25.57 -5.14
N LYS A 208 -3.02 25.03 -5.15
CA LYS A 208 -4.24 25.82 -5.40
C LYS A 208 -4.47 26.89 -4.32
N LYS A 209 -4.23 26.58 -3.04
CA LYS A 209 -4.31 27.56 -1.95
C LYS A 209 -3.27 28.67 -2.13
N ARG A 210 -2.04 28.31 -2.49
CA ARG A 210 -0.93 29.24 -2.76
C ARG A 210 -1.24 30.16 -3.94
N GLN A 211 -1.75 29.60 -5.04
CA GLN A 211 -2.19 30.37 -6.21
C GLN A 211 -3.34 31.31 -5.88
N LYS A 212 -4.30 30.89 -5.05
CA LYS A 212 -5.41 31.76 -4.61
C LYS A 212 -4.91 32.94 -3.76
N LEU A 213 -3.93 32.73 -2.88
CA LEU A 213 -3.32 33.82 -2.10
C LEU A 213 -2.55 34.79 -3.02
N SER A 214 -1.80 34.24 -3.99
CA SER A 214 -1.08 35.02 -5.00
C SER A 214 -2.02 35.86 -5.86
N ASN A 215 -3.14 35.30 -6.31
CA ASN A 215 -4.04 35.95 -7.26
C ASN A 215 -5.14 36.79 -6.59
N GLY A 216 -5.56 36.44 -5.36
CA GLY A 216 -6.67 37.07 -4.63
C GLY A 216 -6.25 38.02 -3.51
N GLY A 217 -4.97 38.03 -3.10
CA GLY A 217 -4.44 38.95 -2.09
C GLY A 217 -3.83 40.23 -2.68
N LEU A 218 -3.25 41.06 -1.80
CA LEU A 218 -2.54 42.31 -2.12
C LEU A 218 -1.44 42.14 -3.20
N ALA A 219 -0.86 40.94 -3.32
CA ALA A 219 0.10 40.57 -4.38
C ALA A 219 -0.55 40.45 -5.77
N GLY A 220 -1.80 39.99 -5.85
CA GLY A 220 -2.58 39.96 -7.09
C GLY A 220 -2.86 41.39 -7.57
N MET A 221 -3.20 42.30 -6.65
CA MET A 221 -3.36 43.73 -6.92
C MET A 221 -2.05 44.40 -7.35
N ALA A 222 -0.90 43.99 -6.79
CA ALA A 222 0.42 44.44 -7.24
C ALA A 222 0.76 43.93 -8.65
N SER A 223 0.35 42.71 -9.01
CA SER A 223 0.53 42.14 -10.36
C SER A 223 -0.33 42.85 -11.42
N VAL A 224 -1.56 43.27 -11.09
CA VAL A 224 -2.36 44.11 -12.00
C VAL A 224 -1.70 45.48 -12.24
N LYS A 225 -0.94 46.00 -11.27
CA LYS A 225 -0.18 47.25 -11.40
C LYS A 225 0.98 47.11 -12.39
N ASP A 226 1.61 45.94 -12.49
CA ASP A 226 2.61 45.65 -13.53
C ASP A 226 1.97 45.36 -14.89
N LEU A 227 0.82 44.68 -14.95
CA LEU A 227 0.10 44.48 -16.23
C LEU A 227 -0.46 45.81 -16.79
N SER A 228 -0.82 46.76 -15.92
CA SER A 228 -1.22 48.12 -16.30
C SER A 228 -0.06 48.95 -16.86
N ARG A 229 1.21 48.60 -16.53
CA ARG A 229 2.39 49.24 -17.15
C ARG A 229 2.67 48.68 -18.54
N THR A 230 2.37 47.40 -18.79
CA THR A 230 2.61 46.76 -20.10
C THR A 230 1.62 47.19 -21.19
N MET A 231 0.44 47.72 -20.83
CA MET A 231 -0.49 48.33 -21.81
C MET A 231 -0.22 49.81 -22.10
N ILE A 232 0.60 50.51 -21.32
CA ILE A 232 0.97 51.93 -21.52
C ILE A 232 2.33 52.03 -22.28
N GLY A 233 2.68 51.02 -23.08
CA GLY A 233 4.00 50.91 -23.72
C GLY A 233 4.00 50.42 -25.16
N SER A 234 2.85 50.41 -25.85
CA SER A 234 2.78 50.00 -27.26
C SER A 234 2.12 51.05 -28.13
N GLU A 235 2.77 52.20 -28.27
CA GLU A 235 2.57 53.07 -29.42
C GLU A 235 3.46 52.58 -30.56
N ARG A 236 2.95 51.66 -31.38
CA ARG A 236 3.24 51.63 -32.82
C ARG A 236 2.34 50.67 -33.60
N MET A 237 1.64 51.30 -34.55
CA MET A 237 1.08 50.76 -35.79
C MET A 237 -0.07 49.74 -35.67
N ILE A 238 -1.27 50.17 -36.08
CA ILE A 238 -1.99 49.66 -37.26
C ILE A 238 -3.13 50.63 -37.59
N SER A 239 -3.04 51.21 -38.77
CA SER A 239 -4.15 51.87 -39.47
C SER A 239 -4.86 50.80 -40.27
N THR A 240 -6.20 50.71 -40.20
CA THR A 240 -7.14 50.58 -41.34
C THR A 240 -8.57 50.27 -40.87
N SER A 241 -9.50 51.10 -41.34
CA SER A 241 -10.94 50.89 -41.62
C SER A 241 -11.65 49.67 -41.04
N ASP A 242 -12.68 49.90 -40.19
CA ASP A 242 -14.07 49.65 -40.59
C ASP A 242 -15.09 50.02 -39.50
N GLN A 243 -16.25 50.48 -39.98
CA GLN A 243 -17.40 50.98 -39.24
C GLN A 243 -18.07 49.89 -38.38
N VAL A 244 -18.08 50.04 -37.06
CA VAL A 244 -19.08 49.42 -36.18
C VAL A 244 -19.51 50.41 -35.10
N LYS A 245 -20.76 50.88 -35.19
CA LYS A 245 -21.44 51.65 -34.14
C LYS A 245 -21.80 50.72 -32.98
N ILE A 246 -21.18 50.94 -31.82
CA ILE A 246 -21.60 50.36 -30.53
C ILE A 246 -21.82 51.54 -29.55
N PRO A 247 -22.92 51.61 -28.79
CA PRO A 247 -23.21 52.76 -27.92
C PRO A 247 -22.27 52.77 -26.71
N SER A 248 -21.49 53.84 -26.55
CA SER A 248 -20.61 54.04 -25.40
C SER A 248 -21.38 54.64 -24.22
N VAL A 249 -21.83 53.80 -23.27
CA VAL A 249 -22.41 54.26 -21.99
C VAL A 249 -21.40 54.29 -20.85
N PHE A 250 -20.13 53.92 -21.08
CA PHE A 250 -19.09 54.11 -20.06
C PHE A 250 -17.78 54.52 -20.73
N LYS A 251 -17.56 55.83 -20.83
CA LYS A 251 -16.24 56.42 -21.08
C LYS A 251 -15.85 57.16 -19.80
N PRO A 252 -14.83 56.71 -19.03
CA PRO A 252 -14.26 57.57 -18.01
C PRO A 252 -13.59 58.74 -18.73
N SER A 253 -14.03 59.96 -18.44
CA SER A 253 -13.41 61.18 -18.93
C SER A 253 -12.02 61.30 -18.29
N GLN A 254 -11.00 60.77 -18.94
CA GLN A 254 -9.62 61.06 -18.60
C GLN A 254 -9.19 62.30 -19.38
N SER A 255 -9.51 63.46 -18.83
CA SER A 255 -8.85 64.72 -19.16
C SER A 255 -8.81 65.58 -17.91
N THR A 256 -7.86 65.29 -17.03
CA THR A 256 -7.31 66.32 -16.15
C THR A 256 -5.82 66.36 -16.39
N SER A 257 -5.44 67.36 -17.18
CA SER A 257 -4.10 67.89 -17.32
C SER A 257 -3.49 68.10 -15.94
N TRP A 258 -2.32 67.51 -15.70
CA TRP A 258 -1.50 67.80 -14.52
C TRP A 258 -1.08 69.26 -14.60
N SER A 259 -1.83 70.11 -13.92
CA SER A 259 -1.46 71.48 -13.62
C SER A 259 -1.10 71.47 -12.14
N GLU A 260 0.18 71.65 -11.83
CA GLU A 260 0.65 71.85 -10.47
C GLU A 260 -0.02 73.11 -9.92
N ASP A 261 -1.00 72.94 -9.03
CA ASP A 261 -1.58 74.01 -8.23
C ASP A 261 -1.50 73.59 -6.74
N PRO A 262 -0.80 74.33 -5.85
CA PRO A 262 -0.54 73.92 -4.45
C PRO A 262 -1.74 74.12 -3.51
N LEU A 263 -2.94 73.70 -3.90
CA LEU A 263 -4.14 73.84 -3.08
C LEU A 263 -4.63 72.47 -2.59
N GLU A 264 -4.21 72.16 -1.37
CA GLU A 264 -5.00 71.50 -0.33
C GLU A 264 -5.76 70.25 -0.81
N SER A 265 -5.04 69.12 -0.84
CA SER A 265 -5.66 67.79 -0.87
C SER A 265 -6.59 67.67 0.33
N LYS A 266 -7.89 67.88 0.12
CA LYS A 266 -8.90 67.62 1.14
C LYS A 266 -8.66 66.21 1.69
N PRO A 267 -8.60 66.04 3.03
CA PRO A 267 -8.41 64.73 3.63
C PRO A 267 -9.42 63.76 3.03
N ILE A 268 -9.01 62.54 2.75
CA ILE A 268 -9.85 61.49 2.17
C ILE A 268 -11.14 61.29 3.02
N GLU A 269 -11.09 61.66 4.29
CA GLU A 269 -12.21 61.74 5.22
C GLU A 269 -13.38 62.66 4.78
N GLU A 270 -13.16 63.68 3.93
CA GLU A 270 -14.22 64.63 3.52
C GLU A 270 -15.02 64.17 2.29
N ILE A 271 -14.54 63.15 1.55
CA ILE A 271 -15.16 62.62 0.31
C ILE A 271 -15.94 61.31 0.56
N LEU A 272 -15.60 60.57 1.62
CA LEU A 272 -16.25 59.31 1.98
C LEU A 272 -17.33 59.55 3.04
N THR A 273 -18.54 59.03 2.81
CA THR A 273 -19.59 59.07 3.84
C THR A 273 -19.10 58.24 5.05
N SER A 274 -19.34 58.69 6.28
CA SER A 274 -18.92 57.98 7.51
C SER A 274 -19.27 56.46 7.50
N THR A 275 -20.38 56.09 6.86
CA THR A 275 -20.79 54.69 6.62
C THR A 275 -19.87 53.91 5.68
N GLN A 276 -19.36 54.53 4.61
CA GLN A 276 -18.44 53.90 3.65
C GLN A 276 -17.06 53.63 4.27
N LEU A 277 -16.58 54.54 5.13
CA LEU A 277 -15.31 54.35 5.84
C LEU A 277 -15.39 53.18 6.82
N HIS A 278 -16.48 53.11 7.61
CA HIS A 278 -16.72 51.99 8.51
C HIS A 278 -16.87 50.66 7.75
N GLN A 279 -17.51 50.67 6.58
CA GLN A 279 -17.59 49.49 5.72
C GLN A 279 -16.18 49.06 5.24
N PHE A 280 -15.35 50.00 4.80
CA PHE A 280 -13.99 49.72 4.36
C PHE A 280 -13.11 49.14 5.47
N ASP A 281 -13.19 49.69 6.69
CA ASP A 281 -12.50 49.14 7.86
C ASP A 281 -12.98 47.72 8.20
N SER A 282 -14.29 47.48 8.09
CA SER A 282 -14.87 46.15 8.30
C SER A 282 -14.43 45.14 7.23
N GLU A 283 -14.32 45.57 5.96
CA GLU A 283 -13.86 44.73 4.84
C GLU A 283 -12.36 44.45 4.93
N SER A 284 -11.55 45.45 5.29
CA SER A 284 -10.11 45.32 5.49
C SER A 284 -9.79 44.34 6.62
N SER A 285 -10.46 44.50 7.78
CA SER A 285 -10.27 43.58 8.91
C SER A 285 -10.77 42.16 8.60
N ALA A 286 -11.85 42.01 7.82
CA ALA A 286 -12.31 40.71 7.34
C ALA A 286 -11.32 40.06 6.37
N LEU A 287 -10.72 40.84 5.47
CA LEU A 287 -9.70 40.37 4.54
C LEU A 287 -8.45 39.89 5.29
N LEU A 288 -7.95 40.66 6.25
CA LEU A 288 -6.79 40.28 7.07
C LEU A 288 -7.04 38.97 7.82
N ARG A 289 -8.22 38.81 8.42
CA ARG A 289 -8.61 37.55 9.07
C ARG A 289 -8.64 36.39 8.07
N MET A 290 -9.20 36.59 6.88
CA MET A 290 -9.21 35.56 5.84
C MET A 290 -7.80 35.19 5.36
N THR A 291 -6.90 36.16 5.24
CA THR A 291 -5.50 35.87 4.86
C THR A 291 -4.78 35.08 5.93
N GLU A 292 -5.01 35.40 7.21
CA GLU A 292 -4.41 34.69 8.33
C GLU A 292 -4.95 33.24 8.44
N THR A 293 -6.26 33.04 8.29
CA THR A 293 -6.84 31.68 8.27
C THR A 293 -6.37 30.88 7.07
N THR A 294 -6.18 31.51 5.92
CA THR A 294 -5.64 30.83 4.72
C THR A 294 -4.18 30.45 4.93
N LEU A 295 -3.36 31.33 5.51
CA LEU A 295 -1.94 31.08 5.78
C LEU A 295 -1.76 29.95 6.79
N THR A 296 -2.51 29.98 7.89
CA THR A 296 -2.49 28.90 8.89
C THR A 296 -2.91 27.56 8.29
N SER A 297 -3.93 27.54 7.43
CA SER A 297 -4.34 26.32 6.72
C SER A 297 -3.27 25.82 5.73
N ILE A 298 -2.57 26.71 5.02
CA ILE A 298 -1.43 26.33 4.15
C ILE A 298 -0.32 25.70 4.97
N LYS A 299 0.10 26.33 6.08
CA LYS A 299 1.13 25.78 6.98
C LYS A 299 0.75 24.40 7.51
N GLN A 300 -0.52 24.21 7.86
CA GLN A 300 -1.03 22.91 8.30
C GLN A 300 -0.93 21.85 7.19
N THR A 301 -1.35 22.20 5.96
CA THR A 301 -1.22 21.31 4.80
C THR A 301 0.24 21.00 4.49
N GLU A 302 1.14 21.98 4.54
CA GLU A 302 2.59 21.78 4.33
C GLU A 302 3.21 20.86 5.38
N SER A 303 2.85 21.04 6.65
CA SER A 303 3.30 20.16 7.75
C SER A 303 2.86 18.70 7.52
N SER A 304 1.58 18.49 7.18
CA SER A 304 1.07 17.16 6.83
C SER A 304 1.77 16.58 5.59
N LEU A 305 2.00 17.40 4.57
CA LEU A 305 2.67 17.00 3.34
C LEU A 305 4.11 16.55 3.60
N LEU A 306 4.84 17.26 4.47
CA LEU A 306 6.18 16.88 4.91
C LEU A 306 6.18 15.55 5.65
N GLU A 307 5.23 15.35 6.57
CA GLU A 307 5.09 14.08 7.29
C GLU A 307 4.83 12.92 6.32
N ILE A 308 3.90 13.09 5.37
CA ILE A 308 3.57 12.06 4.38
C ILE A 308 4.75 11.80 3.45
N SER A 309 5.48 12.83 3.03
CA SER A 309 6.67 12.67 2.19
C SER A 309 7.80 11.93 2.93
N ASN A 310 7.93 12.13 4.24
CA ASN A 310 8.87 11.37 5.07
C ASN A 310 8.45 9.89 5.14
N LEU A 311 7.18 9.63 5.46
CA LEU A 311 6.62 8.26 5.50
C LEU A 311 6.74 7.56 4.13
N GLN A 312 6.50 8.28 3.04
CA GLN A 312 6.68 7.75 1.69
C GLN A 312 8.12 7.34 1.44
N SER A 313 9.09 8.19 1.80
CA SER A 313 10.51 7.90 1.61
C SER A 313 10.93 6.67 2.41
N GLU A 314 10.46 6.56 3.65
CA GLU A 314 10.67 5.38 4.50
C GLU A 314 10.07 4.11 3.85
N LEU A 315 8.83 4.18 3.36
CA LEU A 315 8.17 3.05 2.70
C LEU A 315 8.90 2.59 1.44
N VAL A 316 9.38 3.53 0.61
CA VAL A 316 10.13 3.22 -0.63
C VAL A 316 11.47 2.58 -0.31
N LEU A 317 12.20 3.10 0.68
CA LEU A 317 13.45 2.50 1.15
C LEU A 317 13.19 1.07 1.65
N HIS A 318 12.17 0.91 2.49
CA HIS A 318 11.82 -0.37 3.05
C HIS A 318 11.40 -1.40 1.98
N LEU A 319 10.62 -0.98 0.99
CA LEU A 319 10.25 -1.81 -0.15
C LEU A 319 11.46 -2.25 -0.98
N THR A 320 12.44 -1.34 -1.16
CA THR A 320 13.68 -1.66 -1.87
C THR A 320 14.46 -2.75 -1.13
N HIS A 321 14.64 -2.60 0.19
CA HIS A 321 15.29 -3.61 1.02
C HIS A 321 14.51 -4.93 1.04
N GLN A 322 13.18 -4.90 1.09
CA GLN A 322 12.35 -6.11 1.00
C GLN A 322 12.45 -6.81 -0.35
N THR A 323 12.65 -6.05 -1.43
CA THR A 323 12.80 -6.61 -2.78
C THR A 323 14.10 -7.40 -2.89
N GLU A 324 15.19 -6.89 -2.34
CA GLU A 324 16.45 -7.65 -2.25
C GLU A 324 16.28 -8.94 -1.42
N LEU A 325 15.62 -8.86 -0.27
CA LEU A 325 15.39 -10.03 0.58
C LEU A 325 14.49 -11.09 -0.07
N ILE A 326 13.45 -10.69 -0.81
CA ILE A 326 12.57 -11.66 -1.47
C ILE A 326 13.28 -12.36 -2.63
N ASP A 327 14.16 -11.68 -3.35
CA ASP A 327 14.97 -12.27 -4.42
C ASP A 327 15.91 -13.33 -3.85
N THR A 328 16.60 -13.04 -2.73
CA THR A 328 17.44 -14.05 -2.07
C THR A 328 16.63 -15.26 -1.58
N LEU A 329 15.46 -15.04 -0.97
CA LEU A 329 14.57 -16.12 -0.54
C LEU A 329 14.03 -16.95 -1.71
N TRP A 330 13.82 -16.31 -2.86
CA TRP A 330 13.38 -17.00 -4.07
C TRP A 330 14.46 -17.93 -4.62
N ASP A 331 15.70 -17.43 -4.71
CA ASP A 331 16.85 -18.22 -5.15
C ASP A 331 17.14 -19.38 -4.19
N ASP A 332 17.10 -19.14 -2.88
CA ASP A 332 17.25 -20.17 -1.86
C ASP A 332 16.18 -21.26 -2.03
N SER A 333 14.91 -20.87 -2.21
CA SER A 333 13.81 -21.82 -2.38
C SER A 333 13.95 -22.65 -3.65
N LEU A 334 14.45 -22.07 -4.74
CA LEU A 334 14.71 -22.79 -6.00
C LEU A 334 15.81 -23.84 -5.81
N VAL A 335 16.92 -23.46 -5.16
CA VAL A 335 18.04 -24.36 -4.87
C VAL A 335 17.60 -25.48 -3.92
N SER A 336 16.88 -25.14 -2.86
CA SER A 336 16.36 -26.06 -1.85
C SER A 336 15.40 -27.09 -2.47
N THR A 337 14.47 -26.63 -3.31
CA THR A 337 13.56 -27.49 -4.07
C THR A 337 14.31 -28.42 -5.03
N GLY A 338 15.35 -27.90 -5.71
CA GLY A 338 16.21 -28.69 -6.59
C GLY A 338 16.93 -29.82 -5.84
N LYS A 339 17.55 -29.51 -4.69
CA LYS A 339 18.24 -30.49 -3.84
C LYS A 339 17.32 -31.61 -3.36
N VAL A 340 16.06 -31.32 -3.08
CA VAL A 340 15.10 -32.32 -2.61
C VAL A 340 14.64 -33.23 -3.75
N SER A 341 14.43 -32.67 -4.94
CA SER A 341 14.17 -33.47 -6.14
C SER A 341 15.32 -34.44 -6.40
N GLU A 342 16.56 -33.96 -6.32
CA GLU A 342 17.75 -34.78 -6.47
C GLU A 342 17.87 -35.83 -5.35
N GLY A 343 17.63 -35.43 -4.09
CA GLY A 343 17.63 -36.33 -2.94
C GLY A 343 16.59 -37.45 -3.08
N ASN A 344 15.40 -37.15 -3.59
CA ASN A 344 14.38 -38.16 -3.88
C ASN A 344 14.84 -39.16 -4.95
N LEU A 345 15.55 -38.69 -5.99
CA LEU A 345 16.16 -39.54 -7.00
C LEU A 345 17.25 -40.44 -6.38
N GLN A 346 18.10 -39.88 -5.52
CA GLN A 346 19.12 -40.64 -4.79
C GLN A 346 18.50 -41.71 -3.88
N LEU A 347 17.37 -41.44 -3.22
CA LEU A 347 16.64 -42.44 -2.43
C LEU A 347 16.10 -43.58 -3.28
N LEU A 348 15.58 -43.28 -4.47
CA LEU A 348 15.15 -44.32 -5.44
C LEU A 348 16.35 -45.16 -5.90
N LYS A 349 17.46 -44.51 -6.26
CA LYS A 349 18.70 -45.20 -6.67
C LYS A 349 19.29 -46.04 -5.54
N ALA A 350 19.26 -45.55 -4.30
CA ALA A 350 19.71 -46.29 -3.13
C ALA A 350 18.83 -47.52 -2.84
N LYS A 351 17.51 -47.41 -3.05
CA LYS A 351 16.59 -48.55 -2.94
C LYS A 351 16.89 -49.63 -3.97
N GLU A 352 17.21 -49.25 -5.20
CA GLU A 352 17.61 -50.17 -6.26
C GLU A 352 18.94 -50.86 -5.93
N ASN A 353 19.97 -50.08 -5.57
CA ASN A 353 21.27 -50.62 -5.18
C ASN A 353 21.18 -51.56 -3.96
N ASN A 354 20.32 -51.28 -2.98
CA ASN A 354 20.12 -52.16 -1.84
C ASN A 354 19.41 -53.49 -2.22
N ARG A 355 18.66 -53.53 -3.33
CA ARG A 355 18.13 -54.79 -3.86
C ARG A 355 19.24 -55.60 -4.52
N GLU A 356 20.10 -54.95 -5.30
CA GLU A 356 21.26 -55.60 -5.95
C GLU A 356 22.24 -56.16 -4.92
N SER A 357 22.59 -55.38 -3.89
CA SER A 357 23.46 -55.81 -2.79
C SER A 357 22.92 -57.05 -2.07
N ARG A 358 21.61 -57.11 -1.79
CA ARG A 358 20.98 -58.28 -1.16
C ARG A 358 21.03 -59.53 -2.05
N ILE A 359 20.86 -59.37 -3.37
CA ILE A 359 20.99 -60.47 -4.33
C ILE A 359 22.42 -60.98 -4.37
N TRP A 360 23.40 -60.08 -4.42
CA TRP A 360 24.81 -60.44 -4.43
C TRP A 360 25.23 -61.16 -3.15
N LEU A 361 24.75 -60.71 -1.99
CA LEU A 361 24.98 -61.37 -0.70
C LEU A 361 24.36 -62.78 -0.65
N LEU A 362 23.17 -62.97 -1.24
CA LEU A 362 22.54 -64.29 -1.37
C LEU A 362 23.37 -65.23 -2.24
N CYS A 363 23.86 -64.76 -3.39
CA CYS A 363 24.74 -65.53 -4.27
C CYS A 363 26.05 -65.91 -3.57
N PHE A 364 26.64 -64.98 -2.82
CA PHE A 364 27.86 -65.23 -2.05
C PHE A 364 27.64 -66.30 -0.96
N LEU A 365 26.55 -66.18 -0.19
CA LEU A 365 26.23 -67.15 0.86
C LEU A 365 25.99 -68.55 0.28
N LEU A 366 25.25 -68.64 -0.83
CA LEU A 366 24.98 -69.90 -1.50
C LEU A 366 26.27 -70.53 -2.07
N GLY A 367 27.12 -69.72 -2.70
CA GLY A 367 28.43 -70.16 -3.21
C GLY A 367 29.36 -70.65 -2.10
N ALA A 368 29.43 -69.92 -0.98
CA ALA A 368 30.20 -70.34 0.19
C ALA A 368 29.68 -71.65 0.79
N SER A 369 28.36 -71.84 0.84
CA SER A 369 27.74 -73.09 1.30
C SER A 369 28.12 -74.27 0.40
N PHE A 370 28.12 -74.09 -0.92
CA PHE A 370 28.56 -75.13 -1.85
C PHE A 370 30.07 -75.41 -1.75
N ALA A 371 30.89 -74.38 -1.54
CA ALA A 371 32.33 -74.55 -1.35
C ALA A 371 32.64 -75.38 -0.09
N LEU A 372 31.94 -75.14 1.01
CA LEU A 372 32.08 -75.94 2.24
C LEU A 372 31.68 -77.40 2.02
N LEU A 373 30.57 -77.65 1.31
CA LEU A 373 30.14 -79.00 0.95
C LEU A 373 31.20 -79.72 0.10
N PHE A 374 31.80 -79.01 -0.86
CA PHE A 374 32.84 -79.58 -1.71
C PHE A 374 34.13 -79.91 -0.95
N VAL A 375 34.52 -79.05 0.01
CA VAL A 375 35.67 -79.32 0.90
C VAL A 375 35.40 -80.54 1.78
N ASP A 376 34.21 -80.64 2.36
CA ASP A 376 33.81 -81.79 3.18
C ASP A 376 33.73 -83.09 2.37
N TYR A 377 33.29 -83.02 1.11
CA TYR A 377 33.25 -84.17 0.20
C TYR A 377 34.65 -84.66 -0.23
N ILE A 378 35.63 -83.77 -0.33
CA ILE A 378 37.01 -84.09 -0.74
C ILE A 378 37.90 -84.46 0.44
N ALA A 379 37.58 -84.02 1.65
CA ALA A 379 38.28 -84.43 2.86
C ALA A 379 37.81 -85.84 3.28
N PRO A 380 38.63 -86.89 3.12
CA PRO A 380 38.23 -88.27 3.43
C PRO A 380 38.07 -88.57 4.92
#